data_AF-A0A0N9N4P6-F1
#
_entry.id   AF-A0A0N9N4P6-F1
#
_cell.length_a   1.000
_cell.length_b   1.000
_cell.length_c   1.000
_cell.angle_alpha   90.00
_cell.angle_beta   90.00
_cell.angle_gamma   90.00
#
_symmetry.space_group_name_H-M   'P 1'
#
loop_
_entity.id
_entity.type
_entity.pdbx_description
1 polymer ?
#
loop_
_entity_poly.entity_id
_entity_poly.type
_entity_poly.pdbx_seq_one_letter_code
_entity_poly.pdbx_strand_id
1 'polypeptide(L)'
;MIARLVLALAVVASNGSVSLVGVYPNPATDGDAGEYVLLGSNGETSLEGYALTDGEDTVALPATRIDGTVAITDDPRVAASIANETTVVVDHGLSLANGGESVHLLRDGDPVSTLTYGRAPTAEVWDGTTWCPLGATDLPVATAHSVPVTAFALPDGPTVPAAHLDGADERIVLAGYTLTSTAVADRLLAAHRRGVRVSVLVDESPVGGTPASQITTLNRLAAAGIEVSASGGERARYQHHHAKYAVVDDAVLVTSENWKPAGVGGRASRGWGVVVHDQALADHLGAVFAADAGGLDGQPWPEDPSPGQPDTLADGTYPSRFEPVRTNTDRVRVIVTPDNAERELRGLLDGATESIRIQQVSVDEDGPLLEAAIAAARRGVSVRLLLGSAWYVEGDNAALAANLTRLAGEEDLPLSVKLAEPRSRYDHLHVKGVLVDRKHAVVGSLNWNRHALRENREVAVIVTDDGVGRYYTRLFRADWRG
;
A
#
# COMPACT_ATOMS: atom_id res chain seq x y z
N MET A 1 -9.29 45.37 63.23
CA MET A 1 -9.87 44.13 62.65
C MET A 1 -8.77 43.50 61.81
N ILE A 2 -8.06 42.48 62.30
CA ILE A 2 -8.44 41.04 62.23
C ILE A 2 -8.43 40.61 60.75
N ALA A 3 -7.31 40.02 60.28
CA ALA A 3 -7.18 38.59 59.93
C ALA A 3 -7.76 38.27 58.53
N ARG A 4 -7.20 37.48 57.61
CA ARG A 4 -6.37 36.28 57.65
C ARG A 4 -5.80 36.04 56.22
N LEU A 5 -4.57 35.54 56.16
CA LEU A 5 -4.04 34.44 55.34
C LEU A 5 -4.97 33.83 54.27
N VAL A 6 -4.48 33.64 53.02
CA VAL A 6 -4.26 32.33 52.38
C VAL A 6 -3.26 32.49 51.23
N LEU A 7 -2.13 31.81 51.39
CA LEU A 7 -1.18 31.42 50.37
C LEU A 7 -1.88 30.46 49.39
N ALA A 8 -1.99 30.79 48.11
CA ALA A 8 -2.38 29.84 47.08
C ALA A 8 -1.21 29.69 46.10
N LEU A 9 -0.24 28.88 46.52
CA LEU A 9 0.53 28.08 45.57
C LEU A 9 -0.49 27.13 44.92
N ALA A 10 -0.78 27.36 43.65
CA ALA A 10 -1.43 26.37 42.80
C ALA A 10 -0.73 26.44 41.44
N VAL A 11 0.51 25.97 41.40
CA VAL A 11 0.96 25.25 40.21
C VAL A 11 0.12 23.99 40.21
N VAL A 12 -1.02 24.02 39.52
CA VAL A 12 -1.71 22.80 39.13
C VAL A 12 -0.79 22.19 38.08
N ALA A 13 0.16 21.37 38.53
CA ALA A 13 0.69 20.34 37.67
C ALA A 13 -0.53 19.51 37.28
N SER A 14 -0.87 19.50 35.99
CA SER A 14 -1.70 18.44 35.44
C SER A 14 -1.01 17.14 35.81
N ASN A 15 -1.52 16.40 36.79
CA ASN A 15 -1.05 15.04 37.05
C ASN A 15 -1.44 14.23 35.81
N GLY A 16 -0.50 14.02 34.90
CA GLY A 16 -0.71 13.14 33.77
C GLY A 16 -1.05 11.74 34.29
N SER A 17 -1.95 11.06 33.61
CA SER A 17 -2.27 9.65 33.81
C SER A 17 -1.40 8.82 32.89
N VAL A 18 -0.89 7.70 33.39
CA VAL A 18 -0.18 6.69 32.58
C VAL A 18 -1.11 5.51 32.33
N SER A 19 -1.14 5.01 31.10
CA SER A 19 -1.94 3.85 30.70
C SER A 19 -1.20 2.95 29.71
N LEU A 20 -1.60 1.68 29.64
CA LEU A 20 -1.18 0.77 28.58
C LEU A 20 -1.82 1.21 27.27
N VAL A 21 -1.02 1.35 26.22
CA VAL A 21 -1.49 1.75 24.88
C VAL A 21 -1.08 0.76 23.79
N GLY A 22 -0.33 -0.28 24.14
CA GLY A 22 -0.02 -1.35 23.21
C GLY A 22 1.02 -2.34 23.72
N VAL A 23 1.27 -3.39 22.94
CA VAL A 23 2.29 -4.43 23.21
C VAL A 23 2.89 -4.95 21.91
N TYR A 24 4.12 -5.44 21.98
CA TYR A 24 4.82 -6.12 20.90
C TYR A 24 5.36 -7.47 21.41
N PRO A 25 4.52 -8.52 21.41
CA PRO A 25 4.83 -9.78 22.05
C PRO A 25 5.48 -10.82 21.14
N ASN A 26 5.45 -10.65 19.81
CA ASN A 26 5.99 -11.62 18.85
C ASN A 26 7.03 -10.99 17.90
N PRO A 27 8.21 -10.58 18.41
CA PRO A 27 9.28 -10.08 17.56
C PRO A 27 9.81 -11.14 16.57
N ALA A 28 10.14 -10.72 15.34
CA ALA A 28 10.85 -11.58 14.39
C ALA A 28 12.36 -11.64 14.69
N THR A 29 12.69 -12.17 15.86
CA THR A 29 14.05 -12.36 16.41
C THR A 29 14.11 -13.68 17.17
N ASP A 30 15.32 -14.22 17.34
CA ASP A 30 15.50 -15.46 18.10
C ASP A 30 15.02 -15.29 19.54
N GLY A 31 14.18 -16.22 19.99
CA GLY A 31 13.60 -16.22 21.33
C GLY A 31 12.78 -14.97 21.67
N ASP A 32 12.14 -14.33 20.68
CA ASP A 32 11.29 -13.16 20.87
C ASP A 32 12.04 -11.96 21.51
N ALA A 33 13.35 -11.86 21.30
CA ALA A 33 14.16 -10.77 21.87
C ALA A 33 13.67 -9.38 21.43
N GLY A 34 13.46 -8.47 22.39
CA GLY A 34 12.95 -7.12 22.12
C GLY A 34 11.43 -6.97 22.23
N GLU A 35 10.76 -7.91 22.89
CA GLU A 35 9.41 -7.69 23.40
C GLU A 35 9.31 -6.35 24.14
N TYR A 36 8.19 -5.67 23.97
CA TYR A 36 7.94 -4.43 24.69
C TYR A 36 6.47 -4.16 24.98
N VAL A 37 6.25 -3.38 26.03
CA VAL A 37 4.95 -2.83 26.40
C VAL A 37 4.95 -1.33 26.15
N LEU A 38 3.93 -0.80 25.49
CA LEU A 38 3.78 0.63 25.25
C LEU A 38 2.97 1.29 26.37
N LEU A 39 3.56 2.32 26.97
CA LEU A 39 2.91 3.19 27.95
C LEU A 39 2.70 4.57 27.36
N GLY A 40 1.48 5.08 27.46
CA GLY A 40 1.14 6.45 27.06
C GLY A 40 0.94 7.34 28.28
N SER A 41 1.37 8.60 28.17
CA SER A 41 1.09 9.65 29.16
C SER A 41 0.57 10.93 28.52
N ASN A 42 -0.44 11.55 29.14
CA ASN A 42 -1.07 12.80 28.69
C ASN A 42 -0.48 14.04 29.40
N GLY A 43 0.85 14.08 29.47
CA GLY A 43 1.65 15.12 30.11
C GLY A 43 2.79 14.52 30.92
N GLU A 44 3.79 15.33 31.23
CA GLU A 44 5.02 14.85 31.89
C GLU A 44 4.74 14.17 33.26
N THR A 45 4.92 12.85 33.32
CA THR A 45 4.57 12.01 34.48
C THR A 45 5.73 11.12 34.89
N SER A 46 5.97 10.98 36.21
CA SER A 46 6.98 10.05 36.75
C SER A 46 6.43 8.62 36.80
N LEU A 47 7.23 7.67 36.34
CA LEU A 47 6.95 6.23 36.45
C LEU A 47 7.29 5.65 37.83
N GLU A 48 7.80 6.46 38.77
CA GLU A 48 8.02 6.03 40.16
C GLU A 48 6.73 5.51 40.81
N GLY A 49 6.76 4.28 41.33
CA GLY A 49 5.60 3.63 41.94
C GLY A 49 4.68 2.89 40.95
N TYR A 50 5.02 2.88 39.66
CA TYR A 50 4.37 2.02 38.68
C TYR A 50 5.07 0.66 38.51
N ALA A 51 4.30 -0.36 38.15
CA ALA A 51 4.82 -1.67 37.78
C ALA A 51 3.96 -2.30 36.67
N LEU A 52 4.56 -3.18 35.86
CA LEU A 52 3.87 -4.00 34.86
C LEU A 52 3.76 -5.45 35.37
N THR A 53 2.66 -6.13 35.08
CA THR A 53 2.50 -7.57 35.35
C THR A 53 1.61 -8.24 34.33
N ASP A 54 1.91 -9.48 33.97
CA ASP A 54 1.09 -10.41 33.19
C ASP A 54 0.34 -11.44 34.07
N GLY A 55 0.52 -11.34 35.40
CA GLY A 55 0.02 -12.28 36.40
C GLY A 55 1.02 -13.37 36.80
N GLU A 56 2.10 -13.56 36.05
CA GLU A 56 3.18 -14.51 36.31
C GLU A 56 4.42 -13.77 36.86
N ASP A 57 4.83 -12.71 36.16
CA ASP A 57 5.94 -11.84 36.51
C ASP A 57 5.47 -10.41 36.85
N THR A 58 6.28 -9.66 37.60
CA THR A 58 6.01 -8.25 37.91
C THR A 58 7.30 -7.44 37.82
N VAL A 59 7.28 -6.40 36.98
CA VAL A 59 8.42 -5.54 36.69
C VAL A 59 8.14 -4.14 37.23
N ALA A 60 8.94 -3.70 38.20
CA ALA A 60 8.88 -2.32 38.70
C ALA A 60 9.48 -1.35 37.66
N LEU A 61 8.81 -0.23 37.40
CA LEU A 61 9.29 0.77 36.46
C LEU A 61 10.28 1.74 37.14
N PRO A 62 11.32 2.20 36.42
CA PRO A 62 12.27 3.17 36.95
C PRO A 62 11.59 4.52 37.21
N ALA A 63 12.19 5.35 38.07
CA ALA A 63 11.71 6.72 38.36
C ALA A 63 11.99 7.72 37.20
N THR A 64 11.77 7.26 35.96
CA THR A 64 11.91 8.04 34.73
C THR A 64 10.64 8.84 34.49
N ARG A 65 10.79 10.06 33.99
CA ARG A 65 9.66 10.89 33.54
C ARG A 65 9.41 10.67 32.07
N ILE A 66 8.14 10.52 31.70
CA ILE A 66 7.70 10.31 30.33
C ILE A 66 6.68 11.38 29.94
N ASP A 67 6.67 11.76 28.68
CA ASP A 67 5.66 12.62 28.06
C ASP A 67 5.37 12.04 26.67
N GLY A 68 4.12 11.64 26.42
CA GLY A 68 3.76 10.83 25.24
C GLY A 68 3.92 9.33 25.45
N THR A 69 4.19 8.60 24.36
CA THR A 69 4.30 7.14 24.34
C THR A 69 5.75 6.70 24.53
N VAL A 70 5.96 5.66 25.32
CA VAL A 70 7.27 5.01 25.51
C VAL A 70 7.15 3.50 25.43
N ALA A 71 8.21 2.85 24.96
CA ALA A 71 8.35 1.40 24.98
C ALA A 71 9.13 0.95 26.22
N ILE A 72 8.54 0.05 27.02
CA ILE A 72 9.19 -0.59 28.17
C ILE A 72 9.72 -1.96 27.73
N THR A 73 11.02 -2.19 27.89
CA THR A 73 11.70 -3.40 27.41
C THR A 73 13.00 -3.65 28.17
N ASP A 74 13.47 -4.89 28.23
CA ASP A 74 14.75 -5.28 28.84
C ASP A 74 15.88 -5.52 27.83
N ASP A 75 15.60 -5.45 26.53
CA ASP A 75 16.63 -5.52 25.49
C ASP A 75 16.90 -4.14 24.87
N PRO A 76 17.82 -3.33 25.44
CA PRO A 76 18.13 -2.01 24.92
C PRO A 76 18.74 -2.02 23.51
N ARG A 77 19.31 -3.14 23.04
CA ARG A 77 19.89 -3.22 21.69
C ARG A 77 18.81 -3.38 20.65
N VAL A 78 17.84 -4.24 20.92
CA VAL A 78 16.71 -4.43 20.02
C VAL A 78 15.80 -3.21 20.09
N ALA A 79 15.51 -2.68 21.29
CA ALA A 79 14.71 -1.48 21.51
C ALA A 79 15.10 -0.29 20.63
N ALA A 80 16.40 0.02 20.52
CA ALA A 80 16.90 1.11 19.69
C ALA A 80 16.72 0.88 18.17
N SER A 81 16.48 -0.36 17.75
CA SER A 81 16.34 -0.77 16.35
C SER A 81 14.91 -1.05 15.89
N ILE A 82 13.98 -1.24 16.84
CA ILE A 82 12.58 -1.60 16.53
C ILE A 82 11.54 -0.68 17.14
N ALA A 83 11.84 0.00 18.25
CA ALA A 83 10.90 0.95 18.84
C ALA A 83 10.94 2.24 18.02
N ASN A 84 9.83 2.57 17.38
CA ASN A 84 9.58 3.92 16.85
C ASN A 84 9.37 4.95 17.97
N GLU A 85 9.41 4.51 19.23
CA GLU A 85 9.12 5.28 20.43
C GLU A 85 10.36 5.42 21.31
N THR A 86 10.33 6.39 22.23
CA THR A 86 11.39 6.49 23.24
C THR A 86 11.35 5.26 24.14
N THR A 87 12.52 4.64 24.37
CA THR A 87 12.63 3.39 25.12
C THR A 87 13.00 3.65 26.57
N VAL A 88 12.27 3.03 27.50
CA VAL A 88 12.65 2.95 28.91
C VAL A 88 13.09 1.52 29.19
N VAL A 89 14.38 1.38 29.51
CA VAL A 89 15.01 0.08 29.72
C VAL A 89 14.80 -0.36 31.17
N VAL A 90 14.34 -1.60 31.34
CA VAL A 90 14.19 -2.28 32.64
C VAL A 90 15.20 -3.41 32.77
N ASP A 91 15.51 -3.83 34.00
CA ASP A 91 16.51 -4.88 34.24
C ASP A 91 16.02 -6.27 33.77
N HIS A 92 14.71 -6.51 33.84
CA HIS A 92 14.02 -7.71 33.36
C HIS A 92 12.63 -7.33 32.82
N GLY A 93 12.27 -7.84 31.64
CA GLY A 93 10.99 -7.60 30.98
C GLY A 93 9.91 -8.60 31.39
N LEU A 94 8.70 -8.42 30.85
CA LEU A 94 7.70 -9.48 30.85
C LEU A 94 8.00 -10.44 29.68
N SER A 95 7.78 -11.74 29.87
CA SER A 95 7.90 -12.74 28.80
C SER A 95 6.53 -12.92 28.15
N LEU A 96 6.28 -12.17 27.07
CA LEU A 96 4.94 -12.03 26.54
C LEU A 96 4.51 -13.28 25.73
N ALA A 97 3.31 -13.77 25.98
CA ALA A 97 2.76 -14.94 25.32
C ALA A 97 2.26 -14.61 23.90
N ASN A 98 2.89 -15.21 22.90
CA ASN A 98 2.43 -15.21 21.50
C ASN A 98 0.99 -15.73 21.32
N GLY A 99 0.50 -16.55 22.26
CA GLY A 99 -0.87 -17.05 22.28
C GLY A 99 -1.95 -16.04 22.68
N GLY A 100 -1.54 -14.91 23.27
CA GLY A 100 -2.41 -13.90 23.87
C GLY A 100 -2.46 -13.99 25.40
N GLU A 101 -2.54 -12.83 26.06
CA GLU A 101 -2.57 -12.67 27.52
C GLU A 101 -3.22 -11.33 27.93
N SER A 102 -3.14 -11.00 29.22
CA SER A 102 -3.50 -9.67 29.75
C SER A 102 -2.35 -9.06 30.53
N VAL A 103 -1.91 -7.87 30.09
CA VAL A 103 -0.92 -7.06 30.79
C VAL A 103 -1.65 -6.02 31.64
N HIS A 104 -1.17 -5.82 32.85
CA HIS A 104 -1.69 -4.87 33.82
C HIS A 104 -0.62 -3.86 34.22
N LEU A 105 -0.98 -2.58 34.19
CA LEU A 105 -0.21 -1.50 34.81
C LEU A 105 -0.75 -1.27 36.21
N LEU A 106 0.13 -1.41 37.19
CA LEU A 106 -0.14 -1.17 38.60
C LEU A 106 0.41 0.18 39.02
N ARG A 107 -0.27 0.84 39.96
CA ARG A 107 0.22 2.01 40.70
C ARG A 107 0.15 1.69 42.18
N ASP A 108 1.29 1.69 42.85
CA ASP A 108 1.40 1.40 44.29
C ASP A 108 0.70 0.07 44.69
N GLY A 109 0.66 -0.90 43.76
CA GLY A 109 0.03 -2.22 43.91
C GLY A 109 -1.38 -2.36 43.34
N ASP A 110 -2.07 -1.26 43.02
CA ASP A 110 -3.43 -1.29 42.49
C ASP A 110 -3.46 -1.20 40.95
N PRO A 111 -4.24 -2.03 40.23
CA PRO A 111 -4.37 -1.93 38.78
C PRO A 111 -5.01 -0.62 38.33
N VAL A 112 -4.32 0.11 37.45
CA VAL A 112 -4.79 1.39 36.88
C VAL A 112 -5.05 1.33 35.37
N SER A 113 -4.48 0.33 34.68
CA SER A 113 -4.74 0.07 33.27
C SER A 113 -4.54 -1.41 32.97
N THR A 114 -5.33 -1.96 32.05
CA THR A 114 -5.25 -3.34 31.58
C THR A 114 -5.34 -3.35 30.07
N LEU A 115 -4.51 -4.16 29.43
CA LEU A 115 -4.55 -4.40 27.99
C LEU A 115 -4.50 -5.90 27.73
N THR A 116 -5.50 -6.39 27.00
CA THR A 116 -5.62 -7.80 26.62
C THR A 116 -5.48 -7.92 25.12
N TYR A 117 -4.77 -8.95 24.66
CA TYR A 117 -4.58 -9.23 23.25
C TYR A 117 -4.75 -10.73 22.96
N GLY A 118 -5.11 -11.04 21.70
CA GLY A 118 -5.26 -12.41 21.23
C GLY A 118 -3.94 -13.01 20.75
N ARG A 119 -3.99 -14.01 19.88
CA ARG A 119 -2.78 -14.53 19.22
C ARG A 119 -2.04 -13.40 18.49
N ALA A 120 -0.77 -13.25 18.79
CA ALA A 120 0.11 -12.26 18.20
C ALA A 120 0.68 -12.73 16.86
N PRO A 121 0.42 -12.02 15.75
CA PRO A 121 1.16 -12.19 14.52
C PRO A 121 2.62 -11.78 14.70
N THR A 122 3.51 -12.44 13.97
CA THR A 122 4.94 -12.10 13.98
C THR A 122 5.13 -10.68 13.43
N ALA A 123 5.98 -9.92 14.12
CA ALA A 123 6.34 -8.55 13.78
C ALA A 123 5.17 -7.54 13.75
N GLU A 124 4.10 -7.79 14.51
CA GLU A 124 3.00 -6.84 14.68
C GLU A 124 2.85 -6.33 16.11
N VAL A 125 2.51 -5.05 16.23
CA VAL A 125 2.20 -4.35 17.48
C VAL A 125 0.68 -4.33 17.65
N TRP A 126 0.22 -4.70 18.84
CA TRP A 126 -1.18 -4.50 19.22
C TRP A 126 -1.35 -3.09 19.79
N ASP A 127 -2.25 -2.28 19.22
CA ASP A 127 -2.51 -0.90 19.66
C ASP A 127 -3.64 -0.76 20.69
N GLY A 128 -4.11 -1.88 21.23
CA GLY A 128 -5.31 -1.95 22.08
C GLY A 128 -6.58 -2.32 21.32
N THR A 129 -6.58 -2.25 19.99
CA THR A 129 -7.76 -2.50 19.15
C THR A 129 -7.50 -3.43 17.97
N THR A 130 -6.35 -3.31 17.32
CA THR A 130 -5.95 -4.12 16.17
C THR A 130 -4.46 -4.40 16.19
N TRP A 131 -4.07 -5.43 15.45
CA TRP A 131 -2.68 -5.66 15.11
C TRP A 131 -2.27 -4.74 13.96
N CYS A 132 -1.08 -4.16 14.08
CA CYS A 132 -0.47 -3.27 13.12
C CYS A 132 0.98 -3.71 12.88
N PRO A 133 1.42 -3.83 11.62
CA PRO A 133 2.80 -4.15 11.33
C PRO A 133 3.78 -3.14 11.95
N LEU A 134 4.87 -3.63 12.53
CA LEU A 134 5.87 -2.78 13.15
C LEU A 134 6.49 -1.85 12.09
N GLY A 135 6.44 -0.54 12.33
CA GLY A 135 6.94 0.46 11.39
C GLY A 135 6.04 0.66 10.16
N ALA A 136 4.78 0.20 10.22
CA ALA A 136 3.76 0.53 9.23
C ALA A 136 3.66 2.05 9.03
N THR A 137 3.48 2.46 7.78
CA THR A 137 3.36 3.88 7.44
C THR A 137 1.95 4.43 7.65
N ASP A 138 1.86 5.75 7.85
CA ASP A 138 0.61 6.53 7.77
C ASP A 138 0.85 7.77 6.88
N LEU A 139 1.10 7.51 5.59
CA LEU A 139 1.40 8.55 4.62
C LEU A 139 0.12 9.32 4.24
N PRO A 140 0.19 10.67 4.17
CA PRO A 140 -0.95 11.48 3.78
C PRO A 140 -1.25 11.33 2.28
N VAL A 141 -2.46 11.69 1.88
CA VAL A 141 -2.80 11.82 0.45
C VAL A 141 -2.07 13.02 -0.13
N ALA A 142 -1.17 12.79 -1.11
CA ALA A 142 -0.58 13.88 -1.87
C ALA A 142 -1.50 14.36 -2.98
N THR A 143 -1.59 15.67 -3.17
CA THR A 143 -2.50 16.31 -4.14
C THR A 143 -1.77 17.38 -4.94
N ALA A 144 -1.98 17.38 -6.25
CA ALA A 144 -1.54 18.45 -7.14
C ALA A 144 -2.69 18.94 -8.02
N HIS A 145 -2.59 20.18 -8.49
CA HIS A 145 -3.64 20.87 -9.24
C HIS A 145 -3.07 21.50 -10.50
N SER A 146 -3.85 21.56 -11.58
CA SER A 146 -3.42 22.19 -12.84
C SER A 146 -2.10 21.62 -13.37
N VAL A 147 -1.93 20.30 -13.27
CA VAL A 147 -0.69 19.59 -13.64
C VAL A 147 -0.80 18.88 -14.99
N PRO A 148 0.27 18.89 -15.81
CA PRO A 148 0.31 18.15 -17.07
C PRO A 148 0.26 16.65 -16.82
N VAL A 149 -0.61 15.95 -17.56
CA VAL A 149 -0.68 14.50 -17.54
C VAL A 149 -0.69 13.92 -18.94
N THR A 150 -0.16 12.70 -19.06
CA THR A 150 -0.34 11.83 -20.21
C THR A 150 -1.05 10.56 -19.77
N ALA A 151 -2.30 10.36 -20.16
CA ALA A 151 -3.02 9.10 -19.92
C ALA A 151 -2.90 8.18 -21.14
N PHE A 152 -2.69 6.89 -20.90
CA PHE A 152 -2.46 5.89 -21.94
C PHE A 152 -3.03 4.53 -21.55
N ALA A 153 -3.11 3.64 -22.54
CA ALA A 153 -3.53 2.26 -22.36
C ALA A 153 -2.49 1.32 -22.98
N LEU A 154 -2.38 0.12 -22.43
CA LEU A 154 -1.63 -0.99 -23.01
C LEU A 154 -2.63 -1.97 -23.61
N PRO A 155 -2.31 -2.62 -24.75
CA PRO A 155 -1.05 -2.58 -25.50
C PRO A 155 -0.90 -1.38 -26.46
N ASP A 156 -1.81 -0.41 -26.46
CA ASP A 156 -1.85 0.69 -27.43
C ASP A 156 -0.67 1.68 -27.35
N GLY A 157 -0.15 1.96 -26.15
CA GLY A 157 0.85 3.00 -25.87
C GLY A 157 2.09 2.56 -25.08
N PRO A 158 2.78 1.45 -25.44
CA PRO A 158 3.98 0.98 -24.74
C PRO A 158 5.18 1.93 -24.89
N THR A 159 5.11 2.86 -25.86
CA THR A 159 6.13 3.89 -26.06
C THR A 159 6.13 4.96 -24.98
N VAL A 160 5.01 5.17 -24.27
CA VAL A 160 4.91 6.17 -23.20
C VAL A 160 5.84 5.85 -22.02
N PRO A 161 5.75 4.67 -21.36
CA PRO A 161 6.66 4.33 -20.27
C PRO A 161 8.12 4.22 -20.76
N ALA A 162 8.35 3.72 -21.98
CA ALA A 162 9.70 3.63 -22.55
C ALA A 162 10.33 5.01 -22.72
N ALA A 163 9.64 5.94 -23.39
CA ALA A 163 10.14 7.30 -23.63
C ALA A 163 10.35 8.07 -22.31
N HIS A 164 9.50 7.81 -21.31
CA HIS A 164 9.65 8.44 -20.01
C HIS A 164 10.94 8.00 -19.30
N LEU A 165 11.22 6.69 -19.24
CA LEU A 165 12.48 6.18 -18.68
C LEU A 165 13.71 6.63 -19.49
N ASP A 166 13.59 6.66 -20.82
CA ASP A 166 14.68 7.07 -21.71
C ASP A 166 15.06 8.55 -21.50
N GLY A 167 14.08 9.40 -21.16
CA GLY A 167 14.24 10.84 -20.95
C GLY A 167 14.72 11.29 -19.57
N ALA A 168 15.08 10.38 -18.67
CA ALA A 168 15.55 10.73 -17.33
C ALA A 168 16.91 11.44 -17.35
N ASP A 169 17.03 12.49 -16.54
CA ASP A 169 18.22 13.34 -16.40
C ASP A 169 18.90 13.23 -15.02
N GLU A 170 18.15 13.10 -13.93
CA GLU A 170 18.68 13.14 -12.55
C GLU A 170 18.48 11.84 -11.77
N ARG A 171 17.25 11.31 -11.76
CA ARG A 171 16.89 10.11 -11.00
C ARG A 171 15.80 9.27 -11.66
N ILE A 172 15.89 7.95 -11.44
CA ILE A 172 14.82 7.00 -11.65
C ILE A 172 14.68 6.18 -10.37
N VAL A 173 13.52 6.21 -9.74
CA VAL A 173 13.12 5.15 -8.80
C VAL A 173 12.04 4.32 -9.47
N LEU A 174 12.17 3.00 -9.44
CA LEU A 174 11.20 2.09 -10.05
C LEU A 174 10.75 1.07 -9.02
N ALA A 175 9.46 1.10 -8.71
CA ALA A 175 8.78 0.20 -7.81
C ALA A 175 7.87 -0.73 -8.61
N GLY A 176 7.99 -2.03 -8.38
CA GLY A 176 7.26 -3.01 -9.16
C GLY A 176 7.13 -4.36 -8.50
N TYR A 177 5.92 -4.90 -8.44
CA TYR A 177 5.71 -6.29 -7.99
C TYR A 177 6.64 -7.30 -8.69
N THR A 178 6.76 -7.20 -10.02
CA THR A 178 7.75 -7.97 -10.80
C THR A 178 8.41 -7.10 -11.88
N LEU A 179 9.69 -7.36 -12.12
CA LEU A 179 10.51 -6.74 -13.18
C LEU A 179 11.22 -7.83 -13.99
N THR A 180 10.57 -8.26 -15.08
CA THR A 180 11.08 -9.31 -15.98
C THR A 180 11.37 -8.81 -17.39
N SER A 181 11.06 -7.54 -17.67
CA SER A 181 11.32 -6.91 -18.96
C SER A 181 12.78 -6.55 -19.13
N THR A 182 13.50 -7.31 -19.95
CA THR A 182 14.87 -6.99 -20.38
C THR A 182 14.95 -5.61 -21.04
N ALA A 183 13.93 -5.21 -21.79
CA ALA A 183 13.86 -3.90 -22.43
C ALA A 183 13.73 -2.75 -21.42
N VAL A 184 13.11 -2.96 -20.26
CA VAL A 184 13.10 -1.96 -19.17
C VAL A 184 14.46 -1.94 -18.50
N ALA A 185 15.02 -3.11 -18.17
CA ALA A 185 16.34 -3.22 -17.56
C ALA A 185 17.45 -2.54 -18.38
N ASP A 186 17.44 -2.73 -19.71
CA ASP A 186 18.41 -2.10 -20.61
C ASP A 186 18.31 -0.56 -20.58
N ARG A 187 17.11 -0.01 -20.38
CA ARG A 187 16.89 1.45 -20.24
C ARG A 187 17.40 1.97 -18.92
N LEU A 188 17.13 1.25 -17.82
CA LEU A 188 17.68 1.59 -16.50
C LEU A 188 19.22 1.57 -16.51
N LEU A 189 19.81 0.54 -17.12
CA LEU A 189 21.27 0.47 -17.32
C LEU A 189 21.79 1.61 -18.20
N ALA A 190 21.07 1.97 -19.27
CA ALA A 190 21.45 3.08 -20.13
C ALA A 190 21.39 4.42 -19.38
N ALA A 191 20.34 4.67 -18.58
CA ALA A 191 20.23 5.86 -17.74
C ALA A 191 21.35 5.91 -16.69
N HIS A 192 21.62 4.79 -16.01
CA HIS A 192 22.71 4.70 -15.05
C HIS A 192 24.08 5.03 -15.66
N ARG A 193 24.37 4.53 -16.88
CA ARG A 193 25.60 4.88 -17.61
C ARG A 193 25.69 6.35 -18.01
N ARG A 194 24.56 7.06 -18.12
CA ARG A 194 24.53 8.51 -18.34
C ARG A 194 24.77 9.31 -17.05
N GLY A 195 24.82 8.65 -15.88
CA GLY A 195 24.99 9.30 -14.58
C GLY A 195 23.66 9.56 -13.83
N VAL A 196 22.53 9.08 -14.36
CA VAL A 196 21.24 9.13 -13.66
C VAL A 196 21.28 8.21 -12.45
N ARG A 197 20.81 8.67 -11.29
CA ARG A 197 20.69 7.82 -10.09
C ARG A 197 19.52 6.85 -10.28
N VAL A 198 19.78 5.55 -10.19
CA VAL A 198 18.74 4.53 -10.40
C VAL A 198 18.63 3.65 -9.16
N SER A 199 17.41 3.49 -8.65
CA SER A 199 17.07 2.54 -7.59
C SER A 199 15.83 1.73 -7.99
N VAL A 200 15.81 0.44 -7.66
CA VAL A 200 14.73 -0.49 -8.00
C VAL A 200 14.24 -1.19 -6.73
N LEU A 201 12.92 -1.25 -6.55
CA LEU A 201 12.27 -1.99 -5.47
C LEU A 201 11.29 -2.99 -6.06
N VAL A 202 11.42 -4.25 -5.66
CA VAL A 202 10.52 -5.34 -6.05
C VAL A 202 9.96 -6.09 -4.85
N ASP A 203 8.97 -6.94 -5.09
CA ASP A 203 8.53 -7.94 -4.10
C ASP A 203 9.60 -9.04 -3.96
N GLU A 204 9.87 -9.47 -2.74
CA GLU A 204 10.85 -10.53 -2.43
C GLU A 204 10.36 -11.91 -2.88
N SER A 205 9.06 -12.18 -2.74
CA SER A 205 8.47 -13.50 -2.97
C SER A 205 7.09 -13.35 -3.64
N PRO A 206 7.07 -12.91 -4.92
CA PRO A 206 5.82 -12.77 -5.63
C PRO A 206 5.11 -14.12 -5.71
N VAL A 207 3.78 -14.12 -5.67
CA VAL A 207 2.93 -15.30 -5.87
C VAL A 207 3.41 -16.12 -7.07
N GLY A 208 3.73 -17.39 -6.81
CA GLY A 208 4.34 -18.30 -7.79
C GLY A 208 5.87 -18.36 -7.75
N GLY A 209 6.51 -17.57 -6.86
CA GLY A 209 7.96 -17.43 -6.70
C GLY A 209 8.60 -16.50 -7.74
N THR A 210 9.91 -16.28 -7.62
CA THR A 210 10.67 -15.38 -8.51
C THR A 210 11.07 -16.06 -9.83
N PRO A 211 10.55 -15.63 -10.99
CA PRO A 211 10.89 -16.26 -12.27
C PRO A 211 12.37 -16.07 -12.62
N ALA A 212 12.98 -17.03 -13.33
CA ALA A 212 14.39 -16.94 -13.75
C ALA A 212 14.69 -15.68 -14.60
N SER A 213 13.71 -15.18 -15.35
CA SER A 213 13.78 -13.91 -16.10
C SER A 213 13.95 -12.69 -15.17
N GLN A 214 13.25 -12.68 -14.03
CA GLN A 214 13.39 -11.65 -13.00
C GLN A 214 14.77 -11.72 -12.36
N ILE A 215 15.19 -12.91 -11.91
CA ILE A 215 16.52 -13.13 -11.31
C ILE A 215 17.61 -12.62 -12.26
N THR A 216 17.55 -13.02 -13.53
CA THR A 216 18.50 -12.56 -14.56
C THR A 216 18.48 -11.04 -14.71
N THR A 217 17.29 -10.44 -14.72
CA THR A 217 17.13 -8.99 -14.89
C THR A 217 17.69 -8.22 -13.71
N LEU A 218 17.34 -8.61 -12.48
CA LEU A 218 17.75 -7.92 -11.26
C LEU A 218 19.25 -8.12 -10.96
N ASN A 219 19.79 -9.33 -11.18
CA ASN A 219 21.23 -9.58 -11.06
C ASN A 219 22.04 -8.72 -12.04
N ARG A 220 21.55 -8.48 -13.26
CA ARG A 220 22.20 -7.58 -14.22
C ARG A 220 22.24 -6.13 -13.75
N LEU A 221 21.18 -5.66 -13.07
CA LEU A 221 21.11 -4.31 -12.51
C LEU A 221 22.06 -4.18 -11.30
N ALA A 222 21.96 -5.10 -10.35
CA ALA A 222 22.82 -5.13 -9.16
C ALA A 222 24.31 -5.22 -9.52
N ALA A 223 24.68 -6.09 -10.47
CA ALA A 223 26.06 -6.21 -10.94
C ALA A 223 26.59 -4.95 -11.65
N ALA A 224 25.71 -4.06 -12.12
CA ALA A 224 26.08 -2.77 -12.69
C ALA A 224 26.22 -1.66 -11.64
N GLY A 225 25.97 -1.94 -10.35
CA GLY A 225 26.02 -0.97 -9.26
C GLY A 225 24.73 -0.19 -9.04
N ILE A 226 23.62 -0.62 -9.66
CA ILE A 226 22.28 -0.08 -9.38
C ILE A 226 21.80 -0.65 -8.05
N GLU A 227 21.23 0.20 -7.20
CA GLU A 227 20.59 -0.23 -5.95
C GLU A 227 19.32 -1.01 -6.29
N VAL A 228 19.28 -2.28 -5.90
CA VAL A 228 18.11 -3.15 -6.06
C VAL A 228 17.73 -3.68 -4.69
N SER A 229 16.51 -3.42 -4.28
CA SER A 229 15.93 -3.88 -3.02
C SER A 229 14.73 -4.79 -3.28
N ALA A 230 14.49 -5.70 -2.34
CA ALA A 230 13.33 -6.58 -2.29
C ALA A 230 12.59 -6.33 -0.96
N SER A 231 11.28 -6.12 -1.04
CA SER A 231 10.40 -5.95 0.12
C SER A 231 9.80 -7.30 0.51
N GLY A 232 10.00 -7.76 1.74
CA GLY A 232 9.45 -9.02 2.24
C GLY A 232 10.09 -9.52 3.53
N GLY A 233 10.15 -10.84 3.68
CA GLY A 233 10.70 -11.54 4.85
C GLY A 233 9.78 -11.57 6.08
N GLU A 234 10.29 -12.14 7.17
CA GLU A 234 9.54 -12.34 8.43
C GLU A 234 9.15 -11.02 9.13
N ARG A 235 9.77 -9.91 8.74
CA ARG A 235 9.49 -8.55 9.21
C ARG A 235 8.66 -7.72 8.23
N ALA A 236 8.08 -8.37 7.22
CA ALA A 236 7.28 -7.73 6.19
C ALA A 236 6.19 -6.85 6.81
N ARG A 237 6.20 -5.54 6.52
CA ARG A 237 5.10 -4.66 6.92
C ARG A 237 3.87 -4.86 6.04
N TYR A 238 4.11 -5.35 4.83
CA TYR A 238 3.10 -5.61 3.83
C TYR A 238 3.30 -7.01 3.29
N GLN A 239 2.21 -7.77 3.16
CA GLN A 239 2.24 -9.13 2.65
C GLN A 239 2.86 -9.19 1.25
N HIS A 240 2.55 -8.21 0.41
CA HIS A 240 3.19 -8.01 -0.88
C HIS A 240 3.45 -6.53 -1.18
N HIS A 241 4.60 -6.25 -1.78
CA HIS A 241 4.87 -4.98 -2.45
C HIS A 241 4.32 -5.03 -3.88
N HIS A 242 3.03 -4.72 -4.02
CA HIS A 242 2.30 -4.85 -5.28
C HIS A 242 2.19 -3.53 -6.07
N ALA A 243 2.81 -2.45 -5.61
CA ALA A 243 2.87 -1.17 -6.31
C ALA A 243 3.60 -1.27 -7.66
N LYS A 244 3.13 -0.48 -8.64
CA LYS A 244 3.71 -0.40 -10.00
C LYS A 244 3.82 1.06 -10.42
N TYR A 245 4.94 1.69 -10.07
CA TYR A 245 5.20 3.08 -10.41
C TYR A 245 6.68 3.34 -10.64
N ALA A 246 6.98 4.45 -11.31
CA ALA A 246 8.31 5.01 -11.36
C ALA A 246 8.25 6.51 -11.08
N VAL A 247 9.26 7.04 -10.39
CA VAL A 247 9.55 8.48 -10.35
C VAL A 247 10.71 8.72 -11.28
N VAL A 248 10.51 9.58 -12.28
CA VAL A 248 11.55 10.02 -13.20
C VAL A 248 11.66 11.53 -13.02
N ASP A 249 12.76 11.96 -12.40
CA ASP A 249 13.01 13.36 -12.07
C ASP A 249 11.85 13.99 -11.25
N ASP A 250 11.08 14.88 -11.89
CA ASP A 250 9.94 15.62 -11.35
C ASP A 250 8.58 15.02 -11.73
N ALA A 251 8.57 13.82 -12.31
CA ALA A 251 7.37 13.19 -12.82
C ALA A 251 7.15 11.79 -12.25
N VAL A 252 5.88 11.40 -12.18
CA VAL A 252 5.46 10.08 -11.73
C VAL A 252 4.75 9.33 -12.85
N LEU A 253 5.12 8.07 -13.04
CA LEU A 253 4.46 7.11 -13.91
C LEU A 253 3.78 6.06 -13.04
N VAL A 254 2.46 5.94 -13.12
CA VAL A 254 1.67 4.93 -12.40
C VAL A 254 0.92 4.06 -13.39
N THR A 255 0.91 2.74 -13.18
CA THR A 255 0.31 1.78 -14.11
C THR A 255 -0.37 0.62 -13.38
N SER A 256 -1.35 -0.02 -14.03
CA SER A 256 -1.93 -1.27 -13.55
C SER A 256 -1.09 -2.51 -13.87
N GLU A 257 -0.06 -2.35 -14.72
CA GLU A 257 0.77 -3.42 -15.26
C GLU A 257 2.09 -3.61 -14.52
N ASN A 258 2.54 -4.87 -14.44
CA ASN A 258 3.91 -5.17 -14.02
C ASN A 258 4.93 -4.75 -15.10
N TRP A 259 6.20 -4.64 -14.71
CA TRP A 259 7.33 -4.31 -15.59
C TRP A 259 7.81 -5.53 -16.40
N LYS A 260 6.88 -6.15 -17.12
CA LYS A 260 7.06 -7.36 -17.91
C LYS A 260 6.77 -7.09 -19.40
N PRO A 261 7.25 -7.93 -20.33
CA PRO A 261 6.93 -7.79 -21.75
C PRO A 261 5.42 -7.77 -22.04
N ALA A 262 4.65 -8.62 -21.35
CA ALA A 262 3.19 -8.67 -21.43
C ALA A 262 2.51 -7.35 -21.02
N GLY A 263 3.05 -6.67 -20.00
CA GLY A 263 2.49 -5.47 -19.38
C GLY A 263 2.99 -4.21 -20.09
N VAL A 264 3.94 -3.50 -19.47
CA VAL A 264 4.53 -2.25 -20.02
C VAL A 264 5.15 -2.43 -21.42
N GLY A 265 5.55 -3.64 -21.79
CA GLY A 265 6.03 -3.95 -23.14
C GLY A 265 4.92 -4.03 -24.21
N GLY A 266 3.64 -4.02 -23.81
CA GLY A 266 2.49 -4.03 -24.71
C GLY A 266 2.29 -5.33 -25.47
N ARG A 267 2.80 -6.46 -24.96
CA ARG A 267 2.78 -7.75 -25.68
C ARG A 267 1.68 -8.72 -25.29
N ALA A 268 0.80 -8.37 -24.35
CA ALA A 268 -0.36 -9.19 -24.00
C ALA A 268 -1.47 -8.41 -23.30
N SER A 269 -1.15 -7.71 -22.22
CA SER A 269 -2.13 -7.28 -21.22
C SER A 269 -2.85 -5.99 -21.60
N ARG A 270 -4.15 -5.93 -21.30
CA ARG A 270 -4.90 -4.67 -21.27
C ARG A 270 -4.68 -3.99 -19.93
N GLY A 271 -3.99 -2.87 -19.96
CA GLY A 271 -3.66 -2.08 -18.77
C GLY A 271 -3.88 -0.59 -18.97
N TRP A 272 -3.95 0.16 -17.88
CA TRP A 272 -4.05 1.63 -17.86
C TRP A 272 -2.79 2.21 -17.26
N GLY A 273 -2.39 3.39 -17.71
CA GLY A 273 -1.26 4.10 -17.14
C GLY A 273 -1.35 5.60 -17.30
N VAL A 274 -0.67 6.32 -16.43
CA VAL A 274 -0.62 7.77 -16.46
C VAL A 274 0.77 8.26 -16.06
N VAL A 275 1.26 9.24 -16.80
CA VAL A 275 2.41 10.07 -16.42
C VAL A 275 1.89 11.40 -15.92
N VAL A 276 2.36 11.88 -14.78
CA VAL A 276 2.01 13.17 -14.18
C VAL A 276 3.30 13.94 -13.93
N HIS A 277 3.41 15.15 -14.47
CA HIS A 277 4.58 16.01 -14.27
C HIS A 277 4.31 16.97 -13.12
N ASP A 278 4.79 16.61 -11.92
CA ASP A 278 4.64 17.41 -10.70
C ASP A 278 5.67 17.00 -9.64
N GLN A 279 6.53 17.94 -9.26
CA GLN A 279 7.62 17.71 -8.30
C GLN A 279 7.10 17.23 -6.94
N ALA A 280 5.98 17.76 -6.44
CA ALA A 280 5.47 17.40 -5.12
C ALA A 280 4.93 15.96 -5.09
N LEU A 281 4.27 15.52 -6.17
CA LEU A 281 3.87 14.12 -6.32
C LEU A 281 5.07 13.19 -6.52
N ALA A 282 6.09 13.63 -7.26
CA ALA A 282 7.35 12.91 -7.44
C ALA A 282 8.08 12.70 -6.11
N ASP A 283 8.18 13.74 -5.29
CA ASP A 283 8.80 13.64 -3.96
C ASP A 283 7.97 12.79 -3.01
N HIS A 284 6.64 12.84 -3.10
CA HIS A 284 5.77 11.98 -2.32
C HIS A 284 5.96 10.49 -2.66
N LEU A 285 5.94 10.10 -3.94
CA LEU A 285 6.23 8.71 -4.31
C LEU A 285 7.69 8.32 -4.07
N GLY A 286 8.62 9.28 -4.11
CA GLY A 286 9.99 9.07 -3.64
C GLY A 286 10.06 8.76 -2.14
N ALA A 287 9.23 9.40 -1.33
CA ALA A 287 9.12 9.12 0.10
C ALA A 287 8.45 7.75 0.37
N VAL A 288 7.43 7.37 -0.41
CA VAL A 288 6.86 6.01 -0.37
C VAL A 288 7.96 4.98 -0.67
N PHE A 289 8.70 5.18 -1.78
CA PHE A 289 9.81 4.30 -2.16
C PHE A 289 10.84 4.18 -1.05
N ALA A 290 11.29 5.31 -0.48
CA ALA A 290 12.30 5.32 0.57
C ALA A 290 11.81 4.64 1.86
N ALA A 291 10.54 4.85 2.21
CA ALA A 291 9.93 4.19 3.36
C ALA A 291 9.85 2.67 3.16
N ASP A 292 9.52 2.21 1.95
CA ASP A 292 9.39 0.78 1.64
C ASP A 292 10.77 0.11 1.47
N ALA A 293 11.69 0.71 0.71
CA ALA A 293 13.02 0.16 0.45
C ALA A 293 13.97 0.24 1.66
N GLY A 294 13.80 1.25 2.53
CA GLY A 294 14.61 1.44 3.73
C GLY A 294 13.95 0.96 5.02
N GLY A 295 12.75 0.39 4.94
CA GLY A 295 12.04 -0.17 6.09
C GLY A 295 12.62 -1.51 6.55
N LEU A 296 12.06 -2.06 7.63
CA LEU A 296 12.48 -3.35 8.20
C LEU A 296 12.37 -4.52 7.20
N ASP A 297 11.45 -4.38 6.25
CA ASP A 297 11.14 -5.33 5.19
C ASP A 297 11.89 -5.06 3.88
N GLY A 298 12.56 -3.92 3.74
CA GLY A 298 13.38 -3.58 2.59
C GLY A 298 14.80 -4.15 2.74
N GLN A 299 15.11 -5.19 1.97
CA GLN A 299 16.43 -5.84 1.98
C GLN A 299 17.14 -5.68 0.64
N PRO A 300 18.48 -5.64 0.59
CA PRO A 300 19.21 -5.74 -0.67
C PRO A 300 18.79 -7.00 -1.44
N TRP A 301 18.71 -6.88 -2.77
CA TRP A 301 18.39 -8.02 -3.64
C TRP A 301 19.29 -9.22 -3.32
N PRO A 302 18.72 -10.40 -2.98
CA PRO A 302 19.51 -11.52 -2.49
C PRO A 302 20.38 -12.14 -3.59
N GLU A 303 21.52 -12.73 -3.19
CA GLU A 303 22.42 -13.44 -4.11
C GLU A 303 21.79 -14.70 -4.70
N ASP A 304 20.93 -15.40 -3.93
CA ASP A 304 20.26 -16.64 -4.32
C ASP A 304 18.74 -16.58 -4.01
N PRO A 305 17.94 -15.88 -4.85
CA PRO A 305 16.49 -15.77 -4.67
C PRO A 305 15.78 -17.10 -4.91
N SER A 306 14.72 -17.36 -4.13
CA SER A 306 13.88 -18.56 -4.28
C SER A 306 13.31 -18.68 -5.70
N PRO A 307 13.58 -19.77 -6.43
CA PRO A 307 13.14 -19.93 -7.80
C PRO A 307 11.63 -20.13 -7.88
N GLY A 308 10.99 -19.41 -8.79
CA GLY A 308 9.57 -19.49 -9.07
C GLY A 308 9.21 -20.12 -10.40
N GLN A 309 7.91 -20.11 -10.68
CA GLN A 309 7.37 -20.52 -11.97
C GLN A 309 7.91 -19.62 -13.09
N PRO A 310 8.17 -20.18 -14.28
CA PRO A 310 8.58 -19.38 -15.42
C PRO A 310 7.47 -18.40 -15.82
N ASP A 311 7.87 -17.21 -16.27
CA ASP A 311 6.93 -16.27 -16.89
C ASP A 311 6.26 -16.90 -18.11
N THR A 312 4.98 -16.59 -18.29
CA THR A 312 4.31 -16.83 -19.56
C THR A 312 4.98 -16.01 -20.65
N LEU A 313 5.39 -16.67 -21.73
CA LEU A 313 5.94 -15.99 -22.91
C LEU A 313 4.91 -15.01 -23.48
N ALA A 314 5.36 -13.78 -23.73
CA ALA A 314 4.56 -12.73 -24.35
C ALA A 314 5.31 -12.16 -25.55
N ASP A 315 4.95 -12.65 -26.73
CA ASP A 315 5.44 -12.24 -28.05
C ASP A 315 4.33 -11.71 -28.96
N GLY A 316 3.13 -11.53 -28.40
CA GLY A 316 1.96 -11.00 -29.09
C GLY A 316 2.16 -9.57 -29.59
N THR A 317 1.44 -9.23 -30.65
CA THR A 317 1.32 -7.87 -31.19
C THR A 317 -0.15 -7.55 -31.39
N TYR A 318 -0.57 -6.36 -30.97
CA TYR A 318 -1.97 -5.95 -30.98
C TYR A 318 -2.14 -4.63 -31.74
N PRO A 319 -3.31 -4.41 -32.36
CA PRO A 319 -3.58 -3.15 -33.06
C PRO A 319 -3.73 -2.00 -32.07
N SER A 320 -2.98 -0.91 -32.28
CA SER A 320 -3.21 0.34 -31.55
C SER A 320 -4.45 1.06 -32.08
N ARG A 321 -5.38 1.39 -31.18
CA ARG A 321 -6.67 2.07 -31.44
C ARG A 321 -6.90 3.27 -30.51
N PHE A 322 -6.05 3.41 -29.49
CA PHE A 322 -6.16 4.41 -28.43
C PHE A 322 -4.85 5.14 -28.23
N GLU A 323 -4.62 6.18 -29.04
CA GLU A 323 -3.51 7.11 -28.85
C GLU A 323 -3.53 7.74 -27.44
N PRO A 324 -2.38 7.89 -26.78
CA PRO A 324 -2.28 8.59 -25.51
C PRO A 324 -2.86 10.01 -25.58
N VAL A 325 -3.51 10.44 -24.50
CA VAL A 325 -4.05 11.80 -24.39
C VAL A 325 -3.19 12.62 -23.43
N ARG A 326 -2.87 13.85 -23.83
CA ARG A 326 -2.18 14.84 -22.99
C ARG A 326 -3.15 15.94 -22.60
N THR A 327 -3.24 16.25 -21.31
CA THR A 327 -4.09 17.31 -20.79
C THR A 327 -3.40 18.04 -19.65
N ASN A 328 -3.95 19.20 -19.27
CA ASN A 328 -3.62 19.83 -18.00
C ASN A 328 -4.82 19.62 -17.06
N THR A 329 -4.62 18.82 -16.01
CA THR A 329 -5.73 18.29 -15.20
C THR A 329 -6.23 19.27 -14.15
N ASP A 330 -7.48 19.14 -13.70
CA ASP A 330 -7.98 19.93 -12.57
C ASP A 330 -7.22 19.57 -11.29
N ARG A 331 -7.08 18.26 -11.05
CA ARG A 331 -6.48 17.70 -9.83
C ARG A 331 -6.01 16.25 -10.02
N VAL A 332 -4.86 15.92 -9.45
CA VAL A 332 -4.38 14.55 -9.25
C VAL A 332 -4.19 14.31 -7.76
N ARG A 333 -4.59 13.13 -7.28
CA ARG A 333 -4.28 12.64 -5.92
C ARG A 333 -3.53 11.33 -6.01
N VAL A 334 -2.46 11.17 -5.23
CA VAL A 334 -1.78 9.88 -5.03
C VAL A 334 -2.33 9.26 -3.75
N ILE A 335 -2.72 8.00 -3.85
CA ILE A 335 -3.25 7.22 -2.73
C ILE A 335 -2.47 5.91 -2.60
N VAL A 336 -2.31 5.45 -1.36
CA VAL A 336 -1.47 4.29 -1.02
C VAL A 336 -2.22 3.40 -0.04
N THR A 337 -2.06 2.08 -0.16
CA THR A 337 -2.52 1.11 0.85
C THR A 337 -1.38 0.69 1.77
N PRO A 338 -1.68 0.33 3.03
CA PRO A 338 -3.01 0.39 3.67
C PRO A 338 -3.43 1.80 4.16
N ASP A 339 -2.56 2.80 3.99
CA ASP A 339 -2.62 4.11 4.65
C ASP A 339 -3.93 4.89 4.39
N ASN A 340 -4.34 5.05 3.13
CA ASN A 340 -5.46 5.95 2.79
C ASN A 340 -6.33 5.53 1.61
N ALA A 341 -5.90 4.59 0.76
CA ALA A 341 -6.58 4.30 -0.50
C ALA A 341 -8.00 3.72 -0.34
N GLU A 342 -8.26 2.84 0.65
CA GLU A 342 -9.61 2.31 0.90
C GLU A 342 -10.61 3.45 1.19
N ARG A 343 -10.22 4.37 2.08
CA ARG A 343 -11.02 5.54 2.46
C ARG A 343 -11.28 6.47 1.27
N GLU A 344 -10.24 6.80 0.51
CA GLU A 344 -10.34 7.74 -0.61
C GLU A 344 -11.19 7.18 -1.76
N LEU A 345 -11.07 5.89 -2.05
CA LEU A 345 -11.88 5.24 -3.08
C LEU A 345 -13.34 5.07 -2.64
N ARG A 346 -13.58 4.69 -1.38
CA ARG A 346 -14.93 4.64 -0.83
C ARG A 346 -15.61 6.01 -0.91
N GLY A 347 -14.91 7.07 -0.50
CA GLY A 347 -15.42 8.45 -0.61
C GLY A 347 -15.71 8.86 -2.06
N LEU A 348 -14.89 8.43 -3.02
CA LEU A 348 -15.13 8.69 -4.44
C LEU A 348 -16.40 7.97 -4.97
N LEU A 349 -16.63 6.72 -4.57
CA LEU A 349 -17.82 5.95 -4.95
C LEU A 349 -19.09 6.48 -4.27
N ASP A 350 -19.00 6.85 -3.00
CA ASP A 350 -20.10 7.48 -2.25
C ASP A 350 -20.50 8.83 -2.84
N GLY A 351 -19.52 9.59 -3.36
CA GLY A 351 -19.75 10.87 -4.02
C GLY A 351 -20.25 10.78 -5.48
N ALA A 352 -20.36 9.59 -6.06
CA ALA A 352 -20.79 9.43 -7.45
C ALA A 352 -22.25 9.86 -7.66
N THR A 353 -22.50 10.57 -8.77
CA THR A 353 -23.80 11.18 -9.08
C THR A 353 -24.44 10.69 -10.38
N GLU A 354 -23.66 10.25 -11.37
CA GLU A 354 -24.16 9.87 -12.69
C GLU A 354 -23.81 8.43 -13.07
N SER A 355 -22.53 8.06 -12.97
CA SER A 355 -22.10 6.73 -13.39
C SER A 355 -20.79 6.28 -12.78
N ILE A 356 -20.70 4.97 -12.53
CA ILE A 356 -19.48 4.29 -12.11
C ILE A 356 -19.17 3.20 -13.14
N ARG A 357 -17.93 3.16 -13.65
CA ARG A 357 -17.44 2.08 -14.52
C ARG A 357 -16.20 1.48 -13.90
N ILE A 358 -16.21 0.18 -13.68
CA ILE A 358 -15.17 -0.53 -12.95
C ILE A 358 -14.58 -1.58 -13.88
N GLN A 359 -13.27 -1.59 -14.04
CA GLN A 359 -12.51 -2.65 -14.70
C GLN A 359 -11.55 -3.25 -13.69
N GLN A 360 -11.73 -4.53 -13.40
CA GLN A 360 -10.93 -5.25 -12.41
C GLN A 360 -10.57 -6.63 -12.93
N VAL A 361 -9.42 -7.17 -12.51
CA VAL A 361 -9.07 -8.57 -12.76
C VAL A 361 -10.06 -9.48 -12.04
N SER A 362 -10.29 -9.21 -10.75
CA SER A 362 -11.29 -9.83 -9.89
C SER A 362 -11.70 -8.84 -8.79
N VAL A 363 -12.79 -9.15 -8.10
CA VAL A 363 -13.36 -8.35 -7.01
C VAL A 363 -13.84 -9.31 -5.93
N ASP A 364 -13.59 -9.00 -4.66
CA ASP A 364 -14.18 -9.74 -3.54
C ASP A 364 -15.68 -9.41 -3.45
N GLU A 365 -16.53 -10.45 -3.44
CA GLU A 365 -17.99 -10.32 -3.39
C GLU A 365 -18.47 -9.49 -2.19
N ASP A 366 -17.87 -9.71 -1.02
CA ASP A 366 -18.20 -9.01 0.23
C ASP A 366 -17.26 -7.81 0.50
N GLY A 367 -16.57 -7.32 -0.54
CA GLY A 367 -15.57 -6.26 -0.42
C GLY A 367 -16.19 -4.86 -0.23
N PRO A 368 -15.56 -3.97 0.57
CA PRO A 368 -16.13 -2.65 0.90
C PRO A 368 -16.31 -1.73 -0.32
N LEU A 369 -15.48 -1.88 -1.35
CA LEU A 369 -15.57 -1.09 -2.58
C LEU A 369 -16.69 -1.58 -3.51
N LEU A 370 -16.93 -2.89 -3.58
CA LEU A 370 -18.07 -3.44 -4.32
C LEU A 370 -19.38 -3.03 -3.65
N GLU A 371 -19.46 -3.14 -2.33
CA GLU A 371 -20.60 -2.67 -1.54
C GLU A 371 -20.89 -1.18 -1.75
N ALA A 372 -19.86 -0.32 -1.78
CA ALA A 372 -20.04 1.11 -2.08
C ALA A 372 -20.56 1.34 -3.51
N ALA A 373 -20.13 0.54 -4.49
CA ALA A 373 -20.64 0.62 -5.86
C ALA A 373 -22.10 0.15 -5.96
N ILE A 374 -22.49 -0.93 -5.26
CA ILE A 374 -23.88 -1.40 -5.18
C ILE A 374 -24.75 -0.35 -4.48
N ALA A 375 -24.26 0.24 -3.38
CA ALA A 375 -24.94 1.34 -2.71
C ALA A 375 -25.16 2.54 -3.64
N ALA A 376 -24.20 2.86 -4.51
CA ALA A 376 -24.39 3.88 -5.54
C ALA A 376 -25.48 3.50 -6.56
N ALA A 377 -25.52 2.24 -7.00
CA ALA A 377 -26.59 1.76 -7.87
C ALA A 377 -27.98 1.90 -7.21
N ARG A 378 -28.09 1.59 -5.92
CA ARG A 378 -29.31 1.81 -5.12
C ARG A 378 -29.70 3.29 -5.02
N ARG A 379 -28.74 4.23 -5.15
CA ARG A 379 -29.01 5.68 -5.27
C ARG A 379 -29.40 6.12 -6.69
N GLY A 380 -29.46 5.20 -7.66
CA GLY A 380 -29.80 5.47 -9.07
C GLY A 380 -28.59 5.75 -9.98
N VAL A 381 -27.36 5.62 -9.48
CA VAL A 381 -26.13 5.82 -10.28
C VAL A 381 -25.94 4.64 -11.23
N SER A 382 -25.65 4.88 -12.51
CA SER A 382 -25.43 3.78 -13.46
C SER A 382 -24.08 3.11 -13.23
N VAL A 383 -24.09 1.84 -12.81
CA VAL A 383 -22.89 1.06 -12.51
C VAL A 383 -22.63 -0.01 -13.58
N ARG A 384 -21.40 -0.07 -14.09
CA ARG A 384 -20.94 -1.13 -14.99
C ARG A 384 -19.64 -1.74 -14.51
N LEU A 385 -19.63 -3.04 -14.26
CA LEU A 385 -18.45 -3.78 -13.82
C LEU A 385 -17.99 -4.75 -14.92
N LEU A 386 -16.75 -4.60 -15.37
CA LEU A 386 -16.11 -5.50 -16.32
C LEU A 386 -14.99 -6.26 -15.60
N LEU A 387 -15.15 -7.59 -15.52
CA LEU A 387 -14.24 -8.49 -14.84
C LEU A 387 -13.30 -9.20 -15.81
N GLY A 388 -12.15 -9.65 -15.32
CA GLY A 388 -11.23 -10.49 -16.08
C GLY A 388 -11.87 -11.82 -16.48
N SER A 389 -11.48 -12.35 -17.63
CA SER A 389 -11.92 -13.64 -18.16
C SER A 389 -10.76 -14.63 -18.30
N ALA A 390 -9.64 -14.38 -17.62
CA ALA A 390 -8.50 -15.29 -17.65
C ALA A 390 -8.86 -16.57 -16.90
N TRP A 391 -8.38 -17.72 -17.39
CA TRP A 391 -8.79 -19.05 -16.92
C TRP A 391 -8.70 -19.25 -15.40
N TYR A 392 -7.77 -18.57 -14.73
CA TYR A 392 -7.53 -18.70 -13.28
C TYR A 392 -8.49 -17.86 -12.42
N VAL A 393 -9.28 -16.95 -13.01
CA VAL A 393 -10.33 -16.17 -12.33
C VAL A 393 -11.71 -16.29 -12.98
N GLU A 394 -11.81 -16.91 -14.16
CA GLU A 394 -13.03 -16.94 -14.97
C GLU A 394 -14.22 -17.55 -14.23
N GLY A 395 -14.01 -18.66 -13.52
CA GLY A 395 -15.07 -19.33 -12.76
C GLY A 395 -15.67 -18.46 -11.66
N ASP A 396 -14.81 -17.90 -10.80
CA ASP A 396 -15.23 -17.05 -9.67
C ASP A 396 -15.87 -15.74 -10.18
N ASN A 397 -15.28 -15.12 -11.20
CA ASN A 397 -15.85 -13.92 -11.81
C ASN A 397 -17.20 -14.20 -12.49
N ALA A 398 -17.39 -15.38 -13.10
CA ALA A 398 -18.68 -15.76 -13.68
C ALA A 398 -19.75 -15.97 -12.60
N ALA A 399 -19.39 -16.58 -11.47
CA ALA A 399 -20.28 -16.73 -10.32
C ALA A 399 -20.67 -15.36 -9.75
N LEU A 400 -19.69 -14.47 -9.52
CA LEU A 400 -19.94 -13.11 -9.05
C LEU A 400 -20.83 -12.32 -10.04
N ALA A 401 -20.56 -12.42 -11.35
CA ALA A 401 -21.37 -11.76 -12.36
C ALA A 401 -22.82 -12.25 -12.37
N ALA A 402 -23.04 -13.56 -12.17
CA ALA A 402 -24.38 -14.13 -12.06
C ALA A 402 -25.11 -13.62 -10.79
N ASN A 403 -24.42 -13.59 -9.65
CA ASN A 403 -24.97 -13.08 -8.38
C ASN A 403 -25.36 -11.61 -8.49
N LEU A 404 -24.48 -10.76 -9.01
CA LEU A 404 -24.75 -9.33 -9.19
C LEU A 404 -25.84 -9.06 -10.24
N THR A 405 -25.94 -9.89 -11.28
CA THR A 405 -27.03 -9.79 -12.26
C THR A 405 -28.38 -10.13 -11.64
N ARG A 406 -28.43 -11.19 -10.81
CA ARG A 406 -29.63 -11.57 -10.05
C ARG A 406 -30.04 -10.45 -9.09
N LEU A 407 -29.09 -9.93 -8.29
CA LEU A 407 -29.32 -8.79 -7.39
C LEU A 407 -29.87 -7.58 -8.14
N ALA A 408 -29.27 -7.22 -9.27
CA ALA A 408 -29.72 -6.10 -10.09
C ALA A 408 -31.16 -6.29 -10.61
N GLY A 409 -31.56 -7.51 -10.95
CA GLY A 409 -32.92 -7.82 -11.37
C GLY A 409 -33.94 -7.84 -10.22
N GLU A 410 -33.55 -8.33 -9.05
CA GLU A 410 -34.41 -8.39 -7.85
C GLU A 410 -34.70 -7.00 -7.28
N GLU A 411 -33.70 -6.10 -7.31
CA GLU A 411 -33.79 -4.74 -6.77
C GLU A 411 -34.03 -3.66 -7.85
N ASP A 412 -34.20 -4.03 -9.13
CA ASP A 412 -34.31 -3.10 -10.28
C ASP A 412 -33.18 -2.05 -10.34
N LEU A 413 -31.94 -2.50 -10.09
CA LEU A 413 -30.78 -1.62 -10.01
C LEU A 413 -30.23 -1.30 -11.40
N PRO A 414 -29.73 -0.07 -11.63
CA PRO A 414 -28.99 0.30 -12.83
C PRO A 414 -27.54 -0.25 -12.81
N LEU A 415 -27.39 -1.53 -12.47
CA LEU A 415 -26.14 -2.29 -12.37
C LEU A 415 -26.03 -3.30 -13.52
N SER A 416 -24.88 -3.36 -14.17
CA SER A 416 -24.59 -4.39 -15.18
C SER A 416 -23.18 -4.94 -14.99
N VAL A 417 -23.03 -6.26 -15.10
CA VAL A 417 -21.74 -6.95 -14.95
C VAL A 417 -21.46 -7.80 -16.18
N LYS A 418 -20.20 -7.85 -16.60
CA LYS A 418 -19.72 -8.72 -17.69
C LYS A 418 -18.31 -9.22 -17.41
N LEU A 419 -17.97 -10.36 -18.01
CA LEU A 419 -16.59 -10.78 -18.22
C LEU A 419 -16.07 -10.13 -19.52
N ALA A 420 -14.80 -9.76 -19.53
CA ALA A 420 -14.15 -9.18 -20.69
C ALA A 420 -14.04 -10.19 -21.83
N GLU A 421 -14.27 -9.75 -23.06
CA GLU A 421 -13.99 -10.53 -24.27
C GLU A 421 -12.92 -9.79 -25.08
N PRO A 422 -11.64 -10.20 -25.03
CA PRO A 422 -10.55 -9.43 -25.64
C PRO A 422 -10.64 -9.25 -27.17
N ARG A 423 -11.18 -10.26 -27.87
CA ARG A 423 -11.32 -10.34 -29.34
C ARG A 423 -10.11 -9.84 -30.13
N SER A 424 -8.94 -10.40 -29.81
CA SER A 424 -7.65 -10.10 -30.46
C SER A 424 -7.18 -8.64 -30.34
N ARG A 425 -7.73 -7.86 -29.39
CA ARG A 425 -7.23 -6.50 -29.07
C ARG A 425 -6.18 -6.50 -27.96
N TYR A 426 -6.20 -7.55 -27.15
CA TYR A 426 -5.27 -7.89 -26.09
C TYR A 426 -5.46 -9.39 -25.78
N ASP A 427 -4.62 -9.97 -24.94
CA ASP A 427 -4.72 -11.35 -24.48
C ASP A 427 -5.65 -11.47 -23.27
N HIS A 428 -5.38 -10.70 -22.21
CA HIS A 428 -6.14 -10.71 -20.96
C HIS A 428 -6.28 -9.31 -20.36
N LEU A 429 -7.35 -9.11 -19.58
CA LEU A 429 -7.60 -7.87 -18.83
C LEU A 429 -6.71 -7.85 -17.59
N HIS A 430 -5.99 -6.75 -17.37
CA HIS A 430 -5.16 -6.56 -16.18
C HIS A 430 -5.26 -5.12 -15.62
N VAL A 431 -6.36 -4.44 -15.95
CA VAL A 431 -6.77 -3.14 -15.40
C VAL A 431 -7.26 -3.30 -13.95
N LYS A 432 -6.94 -2.31 -13.12
CA LYS A 432 -7.52 -2.07 -11.78
C LYS A 432 -7.99 -0.62 -11.72
N GLY A 433 -9.04 -0.35 -12.49
CA GLY A 433 -9.42 0.98 -12.91
C GLY A 433 -10.87 1.29 -12.58
N VAL A 434 -11.12 2.54 -12.22
CA VAL A 434 -12.46 3.03 -11.86
C VAL A 434 -12.68 4.36 -12.54
N LEU A 435 -13.86 4.55 -13.14
CA LEU A 435 -14.29 5.82 -13.70
C LEU A 435 -15.56 6.28 -12.99
N VAL A 436 -15.53 7.48 -12.42
CA VAL A 436 -16.70 8.09 -11.78
C VAL A 436 -17.09 9.36 -12.54
N ASP A 437 -18.37 9.43 -12.92
CA ASP A 437 -19.02 10.57 -13.56
C ASP A 437 -18.34 11.08 -14.85
N ARG A 438 -17.59 10.18 -15.52
CA ARG A 438 -16.76 10.47 -16.71
C ARG A 438 -15.69 11.54 -16.50
N LYS A 439 -15.41 11.89 -15.24
CA LYS A 439 -14.48 12.95 -14.84
C LYS A 439 -13.32 12.43 -14.00
N HIS A 440 -13.60 11.49 -13.09
CA HIS A 440 -12.57 10.91 -12.24
C HIS A 440 -12.12 9.57 -12.81
N ALA A 441 -10.81 9.39 -12.96
CA ALA A 441 -10.20 8.13 -13.34
C ALA A 441 -9.22 7.67 -12.26
N VAL A 442 -9.43 6.46 -11.75
CA VAL A 442 -8.51 5.77 -10.86
C VAL A 442 -7.62 4.87 -11.70
N VAL A 443 -6.30 5.05 -11.60
CA VAL A 443 -5.29 4.28 -12.32
C VAL A 443 -4.24 3.81 -11.31
N GLY A 444 -3.97 2.51 -11.26
CA GLY A 444 -2.97 1.98 -10.33
C GLY A 444 -3.02 0.47 -10.23
N SER A 445 -2.42 -0.04 -9.16
CA SER A 445 -2.19 -1.46 -8.93
C SER A 445 -3.28 -2.16 -8.11
N LEU A 446 -4.17 -1.38 -7.49
CA LEU A 446 -5.09 -1.82 -6.44
C LEU A 446 -6.24 -2.71 -6.92
N ASN A 447 -6.11 -4.02 -6.71
CA ASN A 447 -7.22 -4.95 -6.85
C ASN A 447 -8.30 -4.67 -5.78
N TRP A 448 -9.56 -4.96 -6.09
CA TRP A 448 -10.65 -4.79 -5.12
C TRP A 448 -10.84 -6.04 -4.26
N ASN A 449 -9.80 -6.42 -3.53
CA ASN A 449 -9.84 -7.49 -2.54
C ASN A 449 -9.25 -7.03 -1.19
N ARG A 450 -9.57 -7.77 -0.12
CA ARG A 450 -9.16 -7.41 1.25
C ARG A 450 -7.64 -7.29 1.39
N HIS A 451 -6.89 -8.24 0.85
CA HIS A 451 -5.41 -8.24 0.92
C HIS A 451 -4.84 -6.98 0.28
N ALA A 452 -5.29 -6.63 -0.92
CA ALA A 452 -4.83 -5.45 -1.63
C ALA A 452 -5.15 -4.15 -0.86
N LEU A 453 -6.31 -4.09 -0.19
CA LEU A 453 -6.73 -2.89 0.55
C LEU A 453 -6.00 -2.70 1.89
N ARG A 454 -5.62 -3.79 2.57
CA ARG A 454 -5.23 -3.76 3.99
C ARG A 454 -3.87 -4.37 4.29
N GLU A 455 -3.36 -5.23 3.43
CA GLU A 455 -2.19 -6.05 3.71
C GLU A 455 -1.07 -5.82 2.68
N ASN A 456 -1.40 -5.37 1.46
CA ASN A 456 -0.40 -5.07 0.43
C ASN A 456 -0.05 -3.59 0.40
N ARG A 457 1.17 -3.30 -0.05
CA ARG A 457 1.54 -1.97 -0.55
C ARG A 457 1.09 -1.82 -2.00
N GLU A 458 0.12 -0.95 -2.23
CA GLU A 458 -0.42 -0.61 -3.55
C GLU A 458 -0.35 0.90 -3.75
N VAL A 459 -0.22 1.34 -5.00
CA VAL A 459 -0.27 2.76 -5.37
C VAL A 459 -1.31 2.95 -6.45
N ALA A 460 -2.13 3.99 -6.28
CA ALA A 460 -3.01 4.47 -7.33
C ALA A 460 -3.04 6.00 -7.37
N VAL A 461 -3.47 6.52 -8.51
CA VAL A 461 -3.79 7.94 -8.66
C VAL A 461 -5.24 8.14 -9.02
N ILE A 462 -5.84 9.18 -8.44
CA ILE A 462 -7.17 9.67 -8.80
C ILE A 462 -6.97 10.93 -9.64
N VAL A 463 -7.13 10.80 -10.94
CA VAL A 463 -7.05 11.90 -11.91
C VAL A 463 -8.45 12.49 -12.10
N THR A 464 -8.59 13.79 -11.85
CA THR A 464 -9.82 14.56 -12.07
C THR A 464 -9.61 15.45 -13.30
N ASP A 465 -10.15 15.01 -14.44
CA ASP A 465 -10.03 15.71 -15.73
C ASP A 465 -11.02 15.16 -16.74
N ASP A 466 -11.74 16.04 -17.45
CA ASP A 466 -12.73 15.62 -18.45
C ASP A 466 -12.08 14.93 -19.66
N GLY A 467 -10.86 15.32 -20.03
CA GLY A 467 -10.12 14.72 -21.15
C GLY A 467 -9.70 13.28 -20.85
N VAL A 468 -9.08 13.07 -19.69
CA VAL A 468 -8.69 11.74 -19.19
C VAL A 468 -9.92 10.87 -18.93
N GLY A 469 -10.94 11.41 -18.26
CA GLY A 469 -12.18 10.68 -17.99
C GLY A 469 -12.91 10.26 -19.28
N ARG A 470 -12.92 11.12 -20.31
CA ARG A 470 -13.44 10.77 -21.65
C ARG A 470 -12.60 9.71 -22.35
N TYR A 471 -11.27 9.81 -22.28
CA TYR A 471 -10.35 8.83 -22.86
C TYR A 471 -10.61 7.42 -22.32
N TYR A 472 -10.57 7.26 -21.00
CA TYR A 472 -10.80 5.96 -20.37
C TYR A 472 -12.27 5.51 -20.49
N THR A 473 -13.25 6.43 -20.54
CA THR A 473 -14.64 6.05 -20.83
C THR A 473 -14.78 5.47 -22.24
N ARG A 474 -14.10 6.03 -23.25
CA ARG A 474 -14.09 5.50 -24.62
C ARG A 474 -13.44 4.12 -24.66
N LEU A 475 -12.33 3.96 -23.93
CA LEU A 475 -11.59 2.72 -23.76
C LEU A 475 -12.46 1.62 -23.15
N PHE A 476 -13.03 1.88 -21.96
CA PHE A 476 -13.95 0.99 -21.26
C PHE A 476 -15.10 0.56 -22.16
N ARG A 477 -15.72 1.49 -22.89
CA ARG A 477 -16.84 1.17 -23.79
C ARG A 477 -16.43 0.24 -24.92
N ALA A 478 -15.20 0.34 -25.41
CA ALA A 478 -14.70 -0.59 -26.40
C ALA A 478 -14.48 -1.96 -25.77
N ASP A 479 -13.82 -2.02 -24.62
CA ASP A 479 -13.55 -3.27 -23.89
C ASP A 479 -14.87 -4.00 -23.54
N TRP A 480 -15.87 -3.26 -23.06
CA TRP A 480 -17.22 -3.74 -22.76
C TRP A 480 -17.96 -4.39 -23.94
N ARG A 481 -17.67 -3.96 -25.18
CA ARG A 481 -18.34 -4.50 -26.38
C ARG A 481 -17.68 -5.77 -26.92
N GLY A 482 -16.47 -6.07 -26.46
CA GLY A 482 -15.62 -7.12 -27.02
C GLY A 482 -14.97 -6.74 -28.34
#